data_AF-V9R8P1-F1
#
_entry.id   AF-V9R8P1-F1
#
_cell.length_a   1.000
_cell.length_b   1.000
_cell.length_c   1.000
_cell.angle_alpha   90.00
_cell.angle_beta   90.00
_cell.angle_gamma   90.00
#
_symmetry.space_group_name_H-M   'P 1'
#
loop_
_entity.id
_entity.type
_entity.pdbx_description
1 polymer ?
#
loop_
_entity_poly.entity_id
_entity_poly.type
_entity_poly.pdbx_seq_one_letter_code
_entity_poly.pdbx_strand_id
1 'polypeptide(L)'
;MAFSIALIVAVPSLILLCFLIYKMCKGQNLTNQLVGDTDLLMNSAMEVCQFLQDELNTNKQKINLMISSYECLEHKYSVLAHQCSAGLDNLNAELTRLDVLLSQTTVTTDNRLIVLQNMVADIKQKMLQISVCHSSVREMENRLVKCISNSLQASNITLQNKIELLKELRIDLSSPLSSLDGLKCSIQVIINCIESDVPEQSLFLKFNKLYSCMRKLRTSLLSVLLNVDILQVDTGAALSLVQQLDELFTIFNKQIKYHTGNDAKKLQDIHLHAQLLQIRLLRFLVQQRSTMLTDACDSTTKFIASCSTEEEMRVPANVEETAIPGTVVAAGLFNISDDSAIVDVGVAGLSSVDTDSKGAIGSAHP
;
A
#
# COMPACT_ATOMS: atom_id res chain seq x y z
N MET A 1 -26.65 -147.57 -69.73
CA MET A 1 -26.15 -147.01 -68.45
C MET A 1 -25.40 -145.67 -68.59
N ALA A 2 -25.30 -145.02 -69.75
CA ALA A 2 -24.64 -143.72 -69.87
C ALA A 2 -25.52 -142.51 -69.48
N PHE A 3 -26.85 -142.65 -69.53
CA PHE A 3 -27.80 -141.56 -69.28
C PHE A 3 -27.98 -141.20 -67.80
N SER A 4 -27.68 -142.13 -66.87
CA SER A 4 -27.81 -141.91 -65.41
C SER A 4 -26.61 -141.16 -64.81
N ILE A 5 -25.41 -141.41 -65.34
CA ILE A 5 -24.17 -140.74 -64.88
C ILE A 5 -24.13 -139.28 -65.35
N ALA A 6 -24.60 -139.00 -66.57
CA ALA A 6 -24.73 -137.64 -67.08
C ALA A 6 -25.70 -136.78 -66.24
N LEU A 7 -26.80 -137.36 -65.75
CA LEU A 7 -27.77 -136.67 -64.91
C LEU A 7 -27.23 -136.38 -63.50
N ILE A 8 -26.49 -137.34 -62.91
CA ILE A 8 -25.86 -137.21 -61.58
C ILE A 8 -24.76 -136.12 -61.57
N VAL A 9 -24.08 -135.89 -62.69
CA VAL A 9 -23.04 -134.85 -62.78
C VAL A 9 -23.63 -133.50 -63.24
N ALA A 10 -24.53 -133.50 -64.22
CA ALA A 10 -25.06 -132.25 -64.77
C ALA A 10 -25.93 -131.46 -63.80
N VAL A 11 -26.74 -132.13 -62.97
CA VAL A 11 -27.66 -131.44 -62.04
C VAL A 11 -26.89 -130.69 -60.94
N PRO A 12 -25.93 -131.30 -60.21
CA PRO A 12 -25.09 -130.56 -59.27
C PRO A 12 -24.26 -129.47 -59.92
N SER A 13 -23.71 -129.69 -61.12
CA SER A 13 -22.95 -128.67 -61.85
C SER A 13 -23.81 -127.46 -62.23
N LEU A 14 -25.06 -127.68 -62.65
CA LEU A 14 -26.01 -126.60 -62.95
C LEU A 14 -26.40 -125.83 -61.68
N ILE A 15 -26.67 -126.53 -60.57
CA ILE A 15 -26.99 -125.90 -59.29
C ILE A 15 -25.80 -125.06 -58.80
N LEU A 16 -24.56 -125.56 -58.94
CA LEU A 16 -23.36 -124.85 -58.56
C LEU A 16 -23.13 -123.62 -59.44
N LEU A 17 -23.39 -123.72 -60.74
CA LEU A 17 -23.37 -122.60 -61.68
C LEU A 17 -24.40 -121.53 -61.30
N CYS A 18 -25.64 -121.93 -61.01
CA CYS A 18 -26.70 -121.01 -60.56
C CYS A 18 -26.33 -120.34 -59.22
N PHE A 19 -25.71 -121.07 -58.29
CA PHE A 19 -25.25 -120.52 -57.02
C PHE A 19 -24.09 -119.54 -57.21
N LEU A 20 -23.14 -119.83 -58.12
CA LEU A 20 -22.05 -118.92 -58.48
C LEU A 20 -22.56 -117.65 -59.15
N ILE A 21 -23.50 -117.76 -60.09
CA ILE A 21 -24.16 -116.61 -60.73
C ILE A 21 -24.92 -115.79 -59.68
N TYR A 22 -25.71 -116.42 -58.80
CA TYR A 22 -26.40 -115.72 -57.73
C TYR A 22 -25.44 -115.01 -56.77
N LYS A 23 -24.32 -115.64 -56.41
CA LYS A 23 -23.29 -115.03 -55.55
C LYS A 23 -22.60 -113.85 -56.25
N MET A 24 -22.33 -113.95 -57.55
CA MET A 24 -21.78 -112.85 -58.35
C MET A 24 -22.78 -111.71 -58.50
N CYS A 25 -24.05 -111.99 -58.80
CA CYS A 25 -25.10 -110.99 -58.90
C CYS A 25 -25.39 -110.31 -57.55
N LYS A 26 -25.43 -111.06 -56.45
CA LYS A 26 -25.59 -110.50 -55.09
C LYS A 26 -24.37 -109.68 -54.68
N GLY A 27 -23.16 -110.12 -55.04
CA GLY A 27 -21.92 -109.38 -54.87
C GLY A 27 -21.97 -108.05 -55.63
N GLN A 28 -22.33 -108.06 -56.91
CA GLN A 28 -22.49 -106.85 -57.72
C GLN A 28 -23.57 -105.91 -57.15
N ASN A 29 -24.68 -106.43 -56.64
CA ASN A 29 -25.72 -105.59 -56.04
C ASN A 29 -25.24 -104.92 -54.74
N LEU A 30 -24.50 -105.65 -53.89
CA LEU A 30 -23.83 -105.08 -52.71
C LEU A 30 -22.76 -104.06 -53.08
N THR A 31 -21.98 -104.29 -54.13
CA THR A 31 -20.98 -103.34 -54.62
C THR A 31 -21.65 -102.07 -55.15
N ASN A 32 -22.73 -102.19 -55.93
CA ASN A 32 -23.47 -101.04 -56.44
C ASN A 32 -24.14 -100.23 -55.30
N GLN A 33 -24.67 -100.91 -54.28
CA GLN A 33 -25.22 -100.26 -53.10
C GLN A 33 -24.13 -99.54 -52.28
N LEU A 34 -22.98 -100.19 -52.06
CA LEU A 34 -21.85 -99.59 -51.35
C LEU A 34 -21.29 -98.38 -52.11
N VAL A 35 -21.18 -98.45 -53.44
CA VAL A 35 -20.78 -97.31 -54.27
C VAL A 35 -21.79 -96.18 -54.16
N GLY A 36 -23.10 -96.48 -54.23
CA GLY A 36 -24.15 -95.46 -54.04
C GLY A 36 -24.12 -94.80 -52.66
N ASP A 37 -23.94 -95.58 -51.59
CA ASP A 37 -23.81 -95.07 -50.22
C ASP A 37 -22.52 -94.24 -50.04
N THR A 38 -21.43 -94.64 -50.70
CA THR A 38 -20.15 -93.91 -50.68
C THR A 38 -20.27 -92.60 -51.47
N ASP A 39 -20.96 -92.58 -52.61
CA ASP A 39 -21.23 -91.38 -53.39
C ASP A 39 -22.13 -90.39 -52.63
N LEU A 40 -23.15 -90.89 -51.91
CA LEU A 40 -23.97 -90.06 -51.01
C LEU A 40 -23.15 -89.47 -49.86
N LEU A 41 -22.28 -90.27 -49.25
CA LEU A 41 -21.37 -89.81 -48.20
C LEU A 41 -20.37 -88.77 -48.74
N MET A 42 -19.82 -89.00 -49.93
CA MET A 42 -18.88 -88.09 -50.60
C MET A 42 -19.56 -86.75 -50.93
N ASN A 43 -20.79 -86.79 -51.44
CA ASN A 43 -21.57 -85.59 -51.71
C ASN A 43 -21.90 -84.82 -50.43
N SER A 44 -22.32 -85.51 -49.36
CA SER A 44 -22.56 -84.88 -48.05
C SER A 44 -21.28 -84.30 -47.44
N ALA A 45 -20.15 -84.99 -47.53
CA ALA A 45 -18.86 -84.47 -47.09
C ALA A 45 -18.45 -83.24 -47.91
N MET A 46 -18.70 -83.24 -49.22
CA MET A 46 -18.45 -82.09 -50.08
C MET A 46 -19.32 -80.88 -49.69
N GLU A 47 -20.61 -81.08 -49.42
CA GLU A 47 -21.51 -80.04 -48.94
C GLU A 47 -21.05 -79.45 -47.60
N VAL A 48 -20.65 -80.28 -46.64
CA VAL A 48 -20.12 -79.82 -45.35
C VAL A 48 -18.80 -79.07 -45.52
N CYS A 49 -17.89 -79.56 -46.37
CA CYS A 49 -16.65 -78.86 -46.68
C CYS A 49 -16.91 -77.50 -47.33
N GLN A 50 -17.89 -77.41 -48.23
CA GLN A 50 -18.25 -76.17 -48.89
C GLN A 50 -18.89 -75.17 -47.91
N PHE A 51 -19.79 -75.64 -47.04
CA PHE A 51 -20.35 -74.82 -45.96
C PHE A 51 -19.26 -74.28 -45.02
N LEU A 52 -18.34 -75.14 -44.56
CA LEU A 52 -17.23 -74.73 -43.71
C LEU A 52 -16.32 -73.73 -44.40
N GLN A 53 -16.10 -73.89 -45.71
CA GLN A 53 -15.31 -72.95 -46.51
C GLN A 53 -16.00 -71.59 -46.63
N ASP A 54 -17.32 -71.56 -46.87
CA ASP A 54 -18.11 -70.34 -46.93
C ASP A 54 -18.17 -69.63 -45.57
N GLU A 55 -18.31 -70.38 -44.48
CA GLU A 55 -18.31 -69.84 -43.12
C GLU A 55 -16.93 -69.30 -42.72
N LEU A 56 -15.85 -70.00 -43.10
CA LEU A 56 -14.48 -69.52 -42.91
C LEU A 56 -14.23 -68.23 -43.70
N ASN A 57 -14.67 -68.17 -44.96
CA ASN A 57 -14.54 -66.97 -45.80
C ASN A 57 -15.33 -65.78 -45.21
N THR A 58 -16.56 -66.04 -44.75
CA THR A 58 -17.40 -65.03 -44.09
C THR A 58 -16.77 -64.53 -42.80
N ASN A 59 -16.23 -65.43 -41.97
CA ASN A 59 -15.55 -65.05 -40.73
C ASN A 59 -14.25 -64.29 -41.00
N LYS A 60 -13.49 -64.66 -42.03
CA LYS A 60 -12.30 -63.92 -42.47
C LYS A 60 -12.65 -62.48 -42.88
N GLN A 61 -13.75 -62.30 -43.63
CA GLN A 61 -14.23 -60.96 -43.99
C GLN A 61 -14.66 -60.14 -42.76
N LYS A 62 -15.38 -60.75 -41.80
CA LYS A 62 -15.77 -60.10 -40.55
C LYS A 62 -14.55 -59.67 -39.72
N ILE A 63 -13.54 -60.53 -39.60
CA ILE A 63 -12.30 -60.23 -38.89
C ILE A 63 -11.56 -59.06 -39.57
N ASN A 64 -11.44 -59.06 -40.89
CA ASN A 64 -10.80 -57.96 -41.62
C ASN A 64 -11.53 -56.62 -41.42
N LEU A 65 -12.88 -56.63 -41.45
CA LEU A 65 -13.68 -55.45 -41.13
C LEU A 65 -13.42 -54.97 -39.70
N MET A 66 -13.38 -55.90 -38.74
CA MET A 66 -13.10 -55.59 -37.34
C MET A 66 -11.70 -54.98 -37.15
N ILE A 67 -10.67 -55.56 -37.78
CA ILE A 67 -9.29 -55.02 -37.77
C ILE A 67 -9.28 -53.59 -38.32
N SER A 68 -9.89 -53.34 -39.48
CA SER A 68 -9.93 -51.99 -40.06
C SER A 68 -10.67 -50.97 -39.17
N SER A 69 -11.70 -51.43 -38.43
CA SER A 69 -12.41 -50.57 -37.48
C SER A 69 -11.56 -50.23 -36.26
N TYR A 70 -10.74 -51.18 -35.78
CA TYR A 70 -9.80 -50.94 -34.68
C TYR A 70 -8.67 -50.01 -35.10
N GLU A 71 -8.11 -50.17 -36.29
CA GLU A 71 -7.11 -49.25 -36.85
C GLU A 71 -7.67 -47.82 -36.97
N CYS A 72 -8.92 -47.68 -37.44
CA CYS A 72 -9.58 -46.38 -37.50
C CYS A 72 -9.80 -45.78 -36.10
N LEU A 73 -10.17 -46.60 -35.10
CA LEU A 73 -10.38 -46.16 -33.73
C LEU A 73 -9.07 -45.75 -33.06
N GLU A 74 -8.00 -46.52 -33.24
CA GLU A 74 -6.65 -46.21 -32.77
C GLU A 74 -6.19 -44.87 -33.32
N HIS A 75 -6.35 -44.63 -34.62
CA HIS A 75 -6.01 -43.36 -35.23
C HIS A 75 -6.81 -42.19 -34.63
N LYS A 76 -8.13 -42.33 -34.45
CA LYS A 76 -8.97 -41.30 -33.82
C LYS A 76 -8.55 -41.02 -32.37
N TYR A 77 -8.21 -42.05 -31.61
CA TYR A 77 -7.76 -41.89 -30.23
C TYR A 77 -6.40 -41.19 -30.16
N SER A 78 -5.46 -41.55 -31.05
CA SER A 78 -4.16 -40.87 -31.17
C SER A 78 -4.33 -39.38 -31.48
N VAL A 79 -5.20 -39.03 -32.45
CA VAL A 79 -5.49 -37.62 -32.78
C VAL A 79 -6.10 -36.88 -31.58
N LEU A 80 -7.07 -37.48 -30.88
CA LEU A 80 -7.68 -36.88 -29.70
C LEU A 80 -6.65 -36.69 -28.57
N ALA A 81 -5.81 -37.70 -28.31
CA ALA A 81 -4.75 -37.61 -27.30
C ALA A 81 -3.77 -36.48 -27.61
N HIS A 82 -3.36 -36.33 -28.87
CA HIS A 82 -2.52 -35.22 -29.31
C HIS A 82 -3.20 -33.85 -29.15
N GLN A 83 -4.48 -33.72 -29.52
CA GLN A 83 -5.24 -32.48 -29.34
C GLN A 83 -5.38 -32.11 -27.86
N CYS A 84 -5.68 -33.08 -26.99
CA CYS A 84 -5.76 -32.86 -25.55
C CYS A 84 -4.42 -32.45 -24.95
N SER A 85 -3.32 -33.12 -25.35
CA SER A 85 -1.97 -32.76 -24.90
C SER A 85 -1.60 -31.34 -25.31
N ALA A 86 -1.81 -30.98 -26.58
CA ALA A 86 -1.52 -29.64 -27.08
C ALA A 86 -2.40 -28.57 -26.40
N GLY A 87 -3.67 -28.90 -26.12
CA GLY A 87 -4.56 -28.03 -25.36
C GLY A 87 -4.08 -27.80 -23.93
N LEU A 88 -3.59 -28.85 -23.26
CA LEU A 88 -3.04 -28.75 -21.91
C LEU A 88 -1.75 -27.90 -21.88
N ASP A 89 -0.86 -28.10 -22.86
CA ASP A 89 0.38 -27.33 -22.98
C ASP A 89 0.07 -25.84 -23.20
N ASN A 90 -0.89 -25.50 -24.07
CA ASN A 90 -1.33 -24.13 -24.30
C ASN A 90 -1.95 -23.50 -23.06
N LEU A 91 -2.80 -24.23 -22.33
CA LEU A 91 -3.38 -23.75 -21.08
C LEU A 91 -2.30 -23.46 -20.03
N ASN A 92 -1.31 -24.34 -19.92
CA ASN A 92 -0.19 -24.17 -19.00
C ASN A 92 0.68 -22.96 -19.38
N ALA A 93 0.89 -22.72 -20.68
CA ALA A 93 1.59 -21.54 -21.18
C ALA A 93 0.83 -20.23 -20.86
N GLU A 94 -0.48 -20.20 -21.07
CA GLU A 94 -1.33 -19.06 -20.70
C GLU A 94 -1.36 -18.82 -19.20
N LEU A 95 -1.42 -19.87 -18.38
CA LEU A 95 -1.36 -19.75 -16.93
C LEU A 95 -0.04 -19.14 -16.47
N THR A 96 1.08 -19.60 -17.04
CA THR A 96 2.41 -19.04 -16.76
C THR A 96 2.51 -17.58 -17.18
N ARG A 97 1.96 -17.23 -18.36
CA ARG A 97 1.93 -15.85 -18.85
C ARG A 97 1.11 -14.94 -17.93
N LEU A 98 -0.05 -15.42 -17.48
CA LEU A 98 -0.92 -14.69 -16.57
C LEU A 98 -0.27 -14.48 -15.21
N ASP A 99 0.43 -15.49 -14.67
CA ASP A 99 1.15 -15.40 -13.40
C ASP A 99 2.27 -14.34 -13.45
N VAL A 100 3.01 -14.28 -14.55
CA VAL A 100 4.03 -13.24 -14.78
C VAL A 100 3.39 -11.85 -14.84
N LEU A 101 2.30 -11.68 -15.59
CA LEU A 101 1.60 -10.39 -15.70
C LEU A 101 1.00 -9.94 -14.37
N LEU A 102 0.41 -10.87 -13.62
CA LEU A 102 -0.14 -10.61 -12.29
C LEU A 102 0.97 -10.19 -11.33
N SER A 103 2.10 -10.93 -11.33
CA SER A 103 3.27 -10.59 -10.50
C SER A 103 3.81 -9.21 -10.82
N GLN A 104 3.97 -8.85 -12.10
CA GLN A 104 4.44 -7.52 -12.51
C GLN A 104 3.46 -6.40 -12.09
N THR A 105 2.16 -6.65 -12.23
CA THR A 105 1.11 -5.69 -11.85
C THR A 105 1.06 -5.50 -10.33
N THR A 106 1.16 -6.58 -9.57
CA THR A 106 1.21 -6.55 -8.09
C THR A 106 2.43 -5.77 -7.61
N VAL A 107 3.64 -6.08 -8.12
CA VAL A 107 4.86 -5.34 -7.75
C VAL A 107 4.74 -3.85 -8.08
N THR A 108 4.17 -3.51 -9.24
CA THR A 108 3.95 -2.10 -9.63
C THR A 108 2.98 -1.40 -8.68
N THR A 109 1.91 -2.09 -8.29
CA THR A 109 0.90 -1.57 -7.37
C THR A 109 1.44 -1.41 -5.95
N ASP A 110 2.21 -2.39 -5.46
CA ASP A 110 2.88 -2.34 -4.16
C ASP A 110 3.87 -1.17 -4.10
N ASN A 111 4.67 -0.98 -5.15
CA ASN A 111 5.59 0.16 -5.23
C ASN A 111 4.83 1.50 -5.18
N ARG A 112 3.71 1.62 -5.89
CA ARG A 112 2.85 2.81 -5.83
C ARG A 112 2.29 3.03 -4.43
N LEU A 113 1.88 1.96 -3.74
CA LEU A 113 1.35 2.01 -2.39
C LEU A 113 2.41 2.43 -1.38
N ILE A 114 3.65 1.93 -1.50
CA ILE A 114 4.80 2.37 -0.67
C ILE A 114 5.06 3.86 -0.88
N VAL A 115 5.09 4.32 -2.13
CA VAL A 115 5.28 5.75 -2.45
C VAL A 115 4.18 6.61 -1.83
N LEU A 116 2.91 6.17 -1.91
CA LEU A 116 1.79 6.84 -1.26
C LEU A 116 1.94 6.88 0.27
N GLN A 117 2.33 5.77 0.89
CA GLN A 117 2.57 5.70 2.34
C GLN A 117 3.67 6.67 2.80
N ASN A 118 4.77 6.76 2.04
CA ASN A 118 5.84 7.72 2.32
C ASN A 118 5.36 9.16 2.20
N MET A 119 4.58 9.49 1.16
CA MET A 119 3.98 10.83 1.03
C MET A 119 3.05 11.17 2.20
N VAL A 120 2.22 10.22 2.64
CA VAL A 120 1.34 10.43 3.80
C VAL A 120 2.15 10.67 5.08
N ALA A 121 3.25 9.94 5.28
CA ALA A 121 4.15 10.14 6.41
C ALA A 121 4.79 11.54 6.39
N ASP A 122 5.28 11.99 5.23
CA ASP A 122 5.85 13.32 5.05
C ASP A 122 4.83 14.43 5.31
N ILE A 123 3.59 14.29 4.80
CA ILE A 123 2.49 15.23 5.08
C ILE A 123 2.22 15.31 6.59
N LYS A 124 2.14 14.17 7.27
CA LYS A 124 1.90 14.11 8.72
C LYS A 124 3.00 14.82 9.49
N GLN A 125 4.27 14.64 9.10
CA GLN A 125 5.40 15.31 9.72
C GLN A 125 5.34 16.83 9.50
N LYS A 126 5.07 17.29 8.27
CA LYS A 126 4.91 18.73 7.97
C LYS A 126 3.74 19.34 8.76
N MET A 127 2.61 18.65 8.87
CA MET A 127 1.45 19.10 9.65
C MET A 127 1.78 19.26 11.15
N LEU A 128 2.55 18.33 11.72
CA LEU A 128 3.03 18.44 13.10
C LEU A 128 3.94 19.67 13.29
N GLN A 129 4.86 19.92 12.36
CA GLN A 129 5.73 21.10 12.39
C GLN A 129 4.91 22.40 12.35
N ILE A 130 3.95 22.50 11.43
CA ILE A 130 3.03 23.65 11.31
C ILE A 130 2.24 23.85 12.61
N SER A 131 1.70 22.77 13.19
CA SER A 131 0.95 22.81 14.45
C SER A 131 1.79 23.34 15.62
N VAL A 132 3.05 22.88 15.74
CA VAL A 132 3.98 23.36 16.77
C VAL A 132 4.36 24.83 16.53
N CYS A 133 4.65 25.23 15.29
CA CYS A 133 4.95 26.62 14.96
C CYS A 133 3.77 27.54 15.31
N HIS A 134 2.54 27.16 14.93
CA HIS A 134 1.35 27.94 15.20
C HIS A 134 1.01 28.07 16.69
N SER A 135 1.12 26.99 17.48
CA SER A 135 0.91 27.06 18.93
C SER A 135 1.93 27.99 19.60
N SER A 136 3.18 27.96 19.13
CA SER A 136 4.25 28.79 19.64
C SER A 136 4.12 30.27 19.24
N VAL A 137 3.57 30.57 18.05
CA VAL A 137 3.19 31.95 17.66
C VAL A 137 2.11 32.47 18.61
N ARG A 138 1.04 31.68 18.81
CA ARG A 138 -0.09 32.06 19.68
C ARG A 138 0.35 32.30 21.13
N GLU A 139 1.26 31.49 21.66
CA GLU A 139 1.83 31.70 22.99
C GLU A 139 2.60 33.04 23.07
N MET A 140 3.42 33.34 22.06
CA MET A 140 4.18 34.60 22.04
C MET A 140 3.29 35.83 21.85
N GLU A 141 2.22 35.74 21.04
CA GLU A 141 1.19 36.77 20.93
C GLU A 141 0.52 37.03 22.29
N ASN A 142 0.12 35.97 23.00
CA ASN A 142 -0.44 36.10 24.35
C ASN A 142 0.53 36.77 25.33
N ARG A 143 1.82 36.41 25.27
CA ARG A 143 2.88 37.06 26.08
C ARG A 143 3.06 38.52 25.71
N LEU A 144 3.03 38.87 24.43
CA LEU A 144 3.11 40.25 23.93
C LEU A 144 1.93 41.09 24.44
N VAL A 145 0.70 40.59 24.30
CA VAL A 145 -0.50 41.27 24.80
C VAL A 145 -0.41 41.47 26.32
N LYS A 146 0.02 40.44 27.05
CA LYS A 146 0.20 40.52 28.51
C LYS A 146 1.28 41.53 28.90
N CYS A 147 2.40 41.56 28.17
CA CYS A 147 3.48 42.53 28.38
C CYS A 147 2.96 43.96 28.21
N ILE A 148 2.29 44.26 27.09
CA ILE A 148 1.69 45.58 26.82
C ILE A 148 0.69 45.95 27.93
N SER A 149 -0.19 45.02 28.31
CA SER A 149 -1.16 45.24 29.39
C SER A 149 -0.48 45.56 30.72
N ASN A 150 0.56 44.82 31.10
CA ASN A 150 1.30 45.04 32.34
C ASN A 150 2.01 46.39 32.34
N SER A 151 2.64 46.77 31.22
CA SER A 151 3.29 48.07 31.07
C SER A 151 2.31 49.25 31.23
N LEU A 152 1.09 49.12 30.69
CA LEU A 152 0.04 50.14 30.84
C LEU A 152 -0.56 50.19 32.26
N GLN A 153 -0.71 49.03 32.91
CA GLN A 153 -1.29 48.91 34.25
C GLN A 153 -0.32 49.27 35.39
N ALA A 154 0.99 49.31 35.13
CA ALA A 154 1.99 49.63 36.14
C ALA A 154 1.68 50.96 36.86
N SER A 155 1.43 50.86 38.17
CA SER A 155 0.92 51.95 39.02
C SER A 155 1.98 53.01 39.37
N ASN A 156 3.27 52.69 39.16
CA ASN A 156 4.40 53.55 39.53
C ASN A 156 4.89 54.45 38.39
N ILE A 157 4.17 54.49 37.27
CA ILE A 157 4.53 55.27 36.08
C ILE A 157 3.65 56.51 36.04
N THR A 158 4.27 57.70 35.93
CA THR A 158 3.54 58.96 35.78
C THR A 158 2.68 58.95 34.52
N LEU A 159 1.57 59.68 34.50
CA LEU A 159 0.70 59.77 33.32
C LEU A 159 1.48 60.21 32.06
N GLN A 160 2.46 61.11 32.24
CA GLN A 160 3.34 61.57 31.18
C GLN A 160 4.16 60.42 30.57
N ASN A 161 4.78 59.60 31.40
CA ASN A 161 5.55 58.43 30.95
C ASN A 161 4.66 57.39 30.27
N LYS A 162 3.38 57.24 30.68
CA LYS A 162 2.41 56.37 30.00
C LYS A 162 2.03 56.91 28.61
N ILE A 163 1.87 58.23 28.47
CA ILE A 163 1.59 58.87 27.18
C ILE A 163 2.79 58.71 26.24
N GLU A 164 4.00 58.88 26.76
CA GLU A 164 5.24 58.73 25.99
C GLU A 164 5.45 57.27 25.55
N LEU A 165 5.25 56.32 26.46
CA LEU A 165 5.21 54.89 26.14
C LEU A 165 4.19 54.59 25.03
N LEU A 166 2.96 55.11 25.13
CA LEU A 166 1.91 54.88 24.12
C LEU A 166 2.23 55.50 22.76
N LYS A 167 2.90 56.66 22.73
CA LYS A 167 3.36 57.30 21.49
C LYS A 167 4.44 56.46 20.81
N GLU A 168 5.47 56.07 21.57
CA GLU A 168 6.55 55.20 21.08
C GLU A 168 6.01 53.83 20.64
N LEU A 169 5.12 53.23 21.45
CA LEU A 169 4.46 51.96 21.13
C LEU A 169 3.64 52.06 19.84
N ARG A 170 2.91 53.16 19.64
CA ARG A 170 2.14 53.38 18.41
C ARG A 170 3.07 53.49 17.20
N ILE A 171 4.16 54.25 17.30
CA ILE A 171 5.14 54.40 16.23
C ILE A 171 5.75 53.03 15.89
N ASP A 172 6.17 52.29 16.93
CA ASP A 172 6.68 50.94 16.78
C ASP A 172 5.68 50.06 16.07
N LEU A 173 4.49 49.84 16.64
CA LEU A 173 3.44 48.95 16.13
C LEU A 173 2.99 49.30 14.71
N SER A 174 3.12 50.57 14.29
CA SER A 174 2.76 51.03 12.95
C SER A 174 3.87 50.83 11.92
N SER A 175 5.12 50.64 12.34
CA SER A 175 6.24 50.40 11.43
C SER A 175 6.40 48.90 11.13
N PRO A 176 6.62 48.48 9.87
CA PRO A 176 6.99 47.10 9.58
C PRO A 176 8.32 46.76 10.26
N LEU A 177 8.43 45.60 10.93
CA LEU A 177 9.71 45.11 11.46
C LEU A 177 10.60 44.64 10.31
N SER A 178 11.11 45.57 9.53
CA SER A 178 11.93 45.30 8.35
C SER A 178 13.41 45.58 8.59
N SER A 179 13.81 46.21 9.70
CA SER A 179 15.23 46.41 10.02
C SER A 179 15.62 45.87 11.39
N LEU A 180 16.48 44.86 11.34
CA LEU A 180 17.32 44.39 12.43
C LEU A 180 18.06 45.54 13.14
N ASP A 181 18.35 46.62 12.40
CA ASP A 181 19.00 47.83 12.88
C ASP A 181 18.19 48.57 13.95
N GLY A 182 16.86 48.59 13.87
CA GLY A 182 16.03 49.19 14.91
C GLY A 182 16.14 48.46 16.26
N LEU A 183 16.26 47.13 16.21
CA LEU A 183 16.49 46.30 17.38
C LEU A 183 17.90 46.54 17.95
N LYS A 184 18.93 46.60 17.10
CA LYS A 184 20.31 46.92 17.50
C LYS A 184 20.40 48.28 18.19
N CYS A 185 19.80 49.33 17.60
CA CYS A 185 19.77 50.65 18.21
C CYS A 185 19.10 50.63 19.59
N SER A 186 17.99 49.90 19.73
CA SER A 186 17.27 49.76 21.01
C SER A 186 18.11 49.06 22.08
N ILE A 187 18.80 47.99 21.69
CA ILE A 187 19.72 47.25 22.56
C ILE A 187 20.88 48.15 22.98
N GLN A 188 21.47 48.89 22.04
CA GLN A 188 22.59 49.79 22.30
C GLN A 188 22.21 50.92 23.26
N VAL A 189 21.01 51.52 23.12
CA VAL A 189 20.51 52.54 24.04
C VAL A 189 20.46 52.01 25.47
N ILE A 190 19.93 50.81 25.68
CA ILE A 190 19.85 50.21 27.02
C ILE A 190 21.23 49.86 27.58
N ILE A 191 22.13 49.33 26.75
CA ILE A 191 23.53 49.08 27.15
C ILE A 191 24.17 50.38 27.62
N ASN A 192 24.05 51.46 26.84
CA ASN A 192 24.61 52.77 27.17
C ASN A 192 24.00 53.31 28.46
N CYS A 193 22.68 53.21 28.65
CA CYS A 193 22.02 53.64 29.89
C CYS A 193 22.49 52.83 31.11
N ILE A 194 22.66 51.51 30.97
CA ILE A 194 23.21 50.68 32.06
C ILE A 194 24.66 51.12 32.34
N GLU A 195 25.48 51.37 31.34
CA GLU A 195 26.88 51.77 31.53
C GLU A 195 27.04 53.18 32.12
N SER A 196 26.18 54.14 31.74
CA SER A 196 26.23 55.51 32.25
C SER A 196 25.68 55.65 33.67
N ASP A 197 24.66 54.87 34.02
CA ASP A 197 23.88 55.07 35.24
C ASP A 197 24.08 54.00 36.32
N VAL A 198 24.79 52.90 36.01
CA VAL A 198 25.12 51.82 36.96
C VAL A 198 26.63 51.86 37.26
N PRO A 199 27.09 52.55 38.31
CA PRO A 199 28.52 52.73 38.59
C PRO A 199 29.27 51.40 38.84
N GLU A 200 30.46 51.27 38.25
CA GLU A 200 31.24 50.02 38.24
C GLU A 200 31.82 49.59 39.61
N GLN A 201 31.97 50.50 40.57
CA GLN A 201 32.88 50.31 41.72
C GLN A 201 32.29 50.62 43.11
N SER A 202 30.98 50.52 43.29
CA SER A 202 30.41 50.59 44.64
C SER A 202 30.39 49.22 45.31
N LEU A 203 31.27 49.01 46.31
CA LEU A 203 31.30 47.80 47.15
C LEU A 203 29.95 47.54 47.87
N PHE A 204 29.16 48.58 48.13
CA PHE A 204 27.84 48.49 48.74
C PHE A 204 26.73 48.04 47.75
N LEU A 205 26.90 48.27 46.45
CA LEU A 205 25.91 47.88 45.42
C LEU A 205 26.08 46.44 44.92
N LYS A 206 27.22 45.78 45.21
CA LYS A 206 27.45 44.36 44.85
C LYS A 206 26.43 43.38 45.46
N PHE A 207 25.79 43.73 46.58
CA PHE A 207 24.76 42.91 47.23
C PHE A 207 23.33 43.26 46.79
N ASN A 208 23.15 44.25 45.92
CA ASN A 208 21.84 44.62 45.42
C ASN A 208 21.44 43.71 44.24
N LYS A 209 20.39 42.90 44.43
CA LYS A 209 19.85 41.98 43.42
C LYS A 209 19.46 42.70 42.12
N LEU A 210 18.97 43.94 42.20
CA LEU A 210 18.64 44.74 41.02
C LEU A 210 19.87 45.06 40.18
N TYR A 211 20.97 45.46 40.83
CA TYR A 211 22.25 45.74 40.16
C TYR A 211 22.86 44.49 39.51
N SER A 212 22.81 43.36 40.22
CA SER A 212 23.25 42.07 39.66
C SER A 212 22.42 41.68 38.42
N CYS A 213 21.09 41.88 38.47
CA CYS A 213 20.20 41.61 37.36
C CYS A 213 20.45 42.54 36.15
N MET A 214 20.65 43.84 36.40
CA MET A 214 21.02 44.82 35.35
C MET A 214 22.34 44.46 34.66
N ARG A 215 23.35 44.00 35.43
CA ARG A 215 24.61 43.52 34.86
C ARG A 215 24.44 42.25 34.04
N LYS A 216 23.65 41.29 34.52
CA LYS A 216 23.32 40.08 33.74
C LYS A 216 22.62 40.45 32.44
N LEU A 217 21.65 41.36 32.51
CA LEU A 217 20.96 41.89 31.34
C LEU A 217 21.94 42.55 30.36
N ARG A 218 22.85 43.41 30.83
CA ARG A 218 23.90 44.01 29.97
C ARG A 218 24.74 42.95 29.26
N THR A 219 25.23 41.94 29.98
CA THR A 219 26.04 40.86 29.38
C THR A 219 25.25 40.13 28.29
N SER A 220 23.98 39.84 28.53
CA SER A 220 23.12 39.18 27.55
C SER A 220 22.73 40.08 26.38
N LEU A 221 22.50 41.37 26.62
CA LEU A 221 22.28 42.37 25.58
C LEU A 221 23.51 42.51 24.67
N LEU A 222 24.71 42.55 25.24
CA LEU A 222 25.97 42.55 24.48
C LEU A 222 26.13 41.26 23.67
N SER A 223 25.83 40.11 24.27
CA SER A 223 25.88 38.83 23.57
C SER A 223 24.90 38.77 22.40
N VAL A 224 23.67 39.26 22.58
CA VAL A 224 22.69 39.34 21.51
C VAL A 224 23.16 40.33 20.45
N LEU A 225 23.60 41.54 20.82
CA LEU A 225 24.08 42.56 19.89
C LEU A 225 25.20 42.06 18.98
N LEU A 226 26.17 41.31 19.52
CA LEU A 226 27.28 40.73 18.76
C LEU A 226 26.83 39.62 17.80
N ASN A 227 25.72 38.95 18.09
CA ASN A 227 25.19 37.82 17.32
C ASN A 227 24.05 38.21 16.36
N VAL A 228 23.51 39.41 16.49
CA VAL A 228 22.36 39.89 15.71
C VAL A 228 22.70 39.97 14.21
N ASP A 229 23.96 40.20 13.83
CA ASP A 229 24.42 40.25 12.43
C ASP A 229 24.59 38.89 11.74
N ILE A 230 24.57 37.80 12.50
CA ILE A 230 24.66 36.46 11.93
C ILE A 230 23.23 36.08 11.51
N LEU A 231 23.02 35.99 10.19
CA LEU A 231 21.78 35.60 9.51
C LEU A 231 20.89 34.71 10.38
N GLN A 232 19.71 35.25 10.70
CA GLN A 232 18.73 34.73 11.65
C GLN A 232 19.21 34.89 13.11
N VAL A 233 18.71 35.95 13.76
CA VAL A 233 18.66 35.97 15.23
C VAL A 233 18.12 34.62 15.67
N ASP A 234 18.98 33.86 16.36
CA ASP A 234 18.60 32.61 16.97
C ASP A 234 17.40 32.90 17.86
N THR A 235 16.23 32.39 17.45
CA THR A 235 14.98 32.52 18.22
C THR A 235 15.18 32.15 19.68
N GLY A 236 16.11 31.24 19.99
CA GLY A 236 16.51 30.89 21.35
C GLY A 236 17.17 32.03 22.12
N ALA A 237 18.09 32.77 21.49
CA ALA A 237 18.78 33.90 22.11
C ALA A 237 17.82 35.07 22.40
N ALA A 238 16.94 35.41 21.45
CA ALA A 238 15.93 36.43 21.66
C ALA A 238 14.89 36.02 22.73
N LEU A 239 14.49 34.74 22.77
CA LEU A 239 13.60 34.23 23.82
C LEU A 239 14.26 34.26 25.21
N SER A 240 15.53 33.90 25.30
CA SER A 240 16.30 33.98 26.55
C SER A 240 16.39 35.43 27.05
N LEU A 241 16.60 36.39 26.14
CA LEU A 241 16.62 37.81 26.49
C LEU A 241 15.26 38.29 27.02
N VAL A 242 14.15 37.84 26.44
CA VAL A 242 12.80 38.13 26.95
C VAL A 242 12.62 37.58 28.37
N GLN A 243 13.11 36.37 28.67
CA GLN A 243 13.04 35.78 30.02
C GLN A 243 13.86 36.58 31.04
N GLN A 244 15.02 37.07 30.65
CA GLN A 244 15.86 37.91 31.52
C GLN A 244 15.23 39.28 31.78
N LEU A 245 14.52 39.84 30.80
CA LEU A 245 13.72 41.06 30.98
C LEU A 245 12.55 40.80 31.95
N ASP A 246 11.87 39.65 31.85
CA ASP A 246 10.83 39.25 32.81
C ASP A 246 11.37 39.15 34.25
N GLU A 247 12.56 38.56 34.43
CA GLU A 247 13.25 38.50 35.73
C GLU A 247 13.59 39.91 36.25
N LEU A 248 14.14 40.77 35.38
CA LEU A 248 14.44 42.16 35.71
C LEU A 248 13.21 42.90 36.20
N PHE A 249 12.08 42.82 35.48
CA PHE A 249 10.86 43.52 35.87
C PHE A 249 10.29 43.03 37.20
N THR A 250 10.41 41.73 37.47
CA THR A 250 10.00 41.16 38.76
C THR A 250 10.83 41.70 39.92
N ILE A 251 12.15 41.84 39.73
CA ILE A 251 13.07 42.38 40.74
C ILE A 251 12.90 43.90 40.87
N PHE A 252 12.79 44.60 39.75
CA PHE A 252 12.61 46.05 39.67
C PHE A 252 11.37 46.50 40.43
N ASN A 253 10.21 45.89 40.18
CA ASN A 253 8.95 46.25 40.84
C ASN A 253 8.98 46.04 42.35
N LYS A 254 9.79 45.09 42.84
CA LYS A 254 10.00 44.85 44.27
C LYS A 254 10.95 45.87 44.89
N GLN A 255 11.99 46.30 44.18
CA GLN A 255 13.10 47.05 44.77
C GLN A 255 13.09 48.56 44.49
N ILE A 256 12.38 49.03 43.47
CA ILE A 256 12.33 50.47 43.13
C ILE A 256 11.77 51.34 44.26
N LYS A 257 10.93 50.75 45.13
CA LYS A 257 10.35 51.42 46.31
C LYS A 257 11.40 51.87 47.34
N TYR A 258 12.59 51.28 47.32
CA TYR A 258 13.68 51.61 48.24
C TYR A 258 14.66 52.65 47.68
N HIS A 259 14.43 53.13 46.46
CA HIS A 259 15.24 54.17 45.81
C HIS A 259 14.45 55.49 45.78
N THR A 260 15.12 56.61 46.04
CA THR A 260 14.51 57.96 46.01
C THR A 260 15.43 58.94 45.27
N GLY A 261 14.87 60.07 44.83
CA GLY A 261 15.62 61.13 44.17
C GLY A 261 16.05 60.80 42.73
N ASN A 262 17.23 61.26 42.34
CA ASN A 262 17.73 61.17 40.96
C ASN A 262 17.97 59.72 40.50
N ASP A 263 18.39 58.84 41.42
CA ASP A 263 18.64 57.43 41.14
C ASP A 263 17.35 56.68 40.79
N ALA A 264 16.24 57.00 41.47
CA ALA A 264 14.94 56.43 41.16
C ALA A 264 14.46 56.82 39.75
N LYS A 265 14.74 58.05 39.31
CA LYS A 265 14.38 58.54 37.99
C LYS A 265 15.18 57.84 36.89
N LYS A 266 16.50 57.73 37.04
CA LYS A 266 17.38 56.99 36.10
C LYS A 266 16.99 55.52 35.99
N LEU A 267 16.69 54.88 37.12
CA LEU A 267 16.19 53.50 37.15
C LEU A 267 14.85 53.36 36.42
N GLN A 268 13.94 54.32 36.55
CA GLN A 268 12.67 54.35 35.82
C GLN A 268 12.85 54.52 34.30
N ASP A 269 13.81 55.33 33.86
CA ASP A 269 14.10 55.51 32.43
C ASP A 269 14.67 54.22 31.82
N ILE A 270 15.58 53.54 32.51
CA ILE A 270 16.08 52.21 32.11
C ILE A 270 14.93 51.19 32.03
N HIS A 271 14.02 51.21 33.02
CA HIS A 271 12.86 50.33 33.02
C HIS A 271 11.93 50.56 31.83
N LEU A 272 11.67 51.81 31.47
CA LEU A 272 10.86 52.17 30.31
C LEU A 272 11.50 51.67 29.01
N HIS A 273 12.79 51.90 28.81
CA HIS A 273 13.50 51.43 27.63
C HIS A 273 13.53 49.89 27.56
N ALA A 274 13.75 49.22 28.70
CA ALA A 274 13.71 47.75 28.77
C ALA A 274 12.33 47.19 28.42
N GLN A 275 11.23 47.84 28.82
CA GLN A 275 9.87 47.43 28.45
C GLN A 275 9.63 47.56 26.94
N LEU A 276 10.03 48.69 26.35
CA LEU A 276 9.96 48.89 24.91
C LEU A 276 10.79 47.85 24.16
N LEU A 277 11.99 47.51 24.65
CA LEU A 277 12.80 46.44 24.08
C LEU A 277 12.11 45.08 24.18
N GLN A 278 11.47 44.74 25.31
CA GLN A 278 10.75 43.48 25.45
C GLN A 278 9.64 43.35 24.41
N ILE A 279 8.90 44.43 24.18
CA ILE A 279 7.83 44.51 23.18
C ILE A 279 8.39 44.36 21.76
N ARG A 280 9.48 45.06 21.44
CA ARG A 280 10.17 44.96 20.14
C ARG A 280 10.68 43.53 19.88
N LEU A 281 11.29 42.89 20.88
CA LEU A 281 11.78 41.50 20.80
C LEU A 281 10.65 40.49 20.59
N LEU A 282 9.56 40.60 21.34
CA LEU A 282 8.41 39.72 21.20
C LEU A 282 7.76 39.89 19.83
N ARG A 283 7.64 41.11 19.33
CA ARG A 283 7.11 41.38 17.99
C ARG A 283 8.02 40.84 16.90
N PHE A 284 9.34 40.94 17.07
CA PHE A 284 10.33 40.32 16.17
C PHE A 284 10.17 38.80 16.13
N LEU A 285 10.07 38.15 17.29
CA LEU A 285 9.87 36.71 17.40
C LEU A 285 8.55 36.25 16.77
N VAL A 286 7.45 36.98 17.00
CA VAL A 286 6.14 36.71 16.39
C VAL A 286 6.23 36.83 14.87
N GLN A 287 6.86 37.89 14.35
CA GLN A 287 7.04 38.10 12.91
C GLN A 287 7.86 36.96 12.29
N GLN A 288 9.01 36.60 12.88
CA GLN A 288 9.90 35.55 12.37
C GLN A 288 9.21 34.18 12.35
N ARG A 289 8.40 33.87 13.37
CA ARG A 289 7.64 32.62 13.39
C ARG A 289 6.42 32.64 12.47
N SER A 290 5.79 33.80 12.27
CA SER A 290 4.72 33.98 11.29
C SER A 290 5.23 33.80 9.86
N THR A 291 6.42 34.32 9.54
CA THR A 291 7.06 34.09 8.23
C THR A 291 7.42 32.62 8.05
N MET A 292 8.03 31.96 9.05
CA MET A 292 8.30 30.52 8.99
C MET A 292 7.04 29.67 8.81
N LEU A 293 5.94 30.05 9.48
CA LEU A 293 4.65 29.38 9.32
C LEU A 293 4.09 29.57 7.90
N THR A 294 4.19 30.78 7.36
CA THR A 294 3.76 31.09 5.99
C THR A 294 4.58 30.30 4.97
N ASP A 295 5.91 30.27 5.11
CA ASP A 295 6.80 29.49 4.25
C ASP A 295 6.50 27.97 4.32
N ALA A 296 6.18 27.45 5.51
CA ALA A 296 5.78 26.06 5.69
C ALA A 296 4.42 25.76 5.02
N CYS A 297 3.46 26.67 5.12
CA CYS A 297 2.17 26.57 4.43
C CYS A 297 2.33 26.63 2.90
N ASP A 298 3.18 27.53 2.40
CA ASP A 298 3.47 27.66 0.96
C ASP A 298 4.19 26.43 0.42
N SER A 299 5.17 25.89 1.16
CA SER A 299 5.86 24.64 0.84
C SER A 299 4.89 23.45 0.79
N THR A 300 3.94 23.40 1.72
CA THR A 300 2.89 22.38 1.74
C THR A 300 1.94 22.52 0.56
N THR A 301 1.55 23.75 0.23
CA THR A 301 0.67 24.04 -0.92
C THR A 301 1.34 23.67 -2.24
N LYS A 302 2.62 24.02 -2.41
CA LYS A 302 3.44 23.62 -3.58
C LYS A 302 3.57 22.11 -3.69
N PHE A 303 3.77 21.41 -2.57
CA PHE A 303 3.82 19.94 -2.54
C PHE A 303 2.50 19.32 -3.02
N ILE A 304 1.36 19.79 -2.52
CA ILE A 304 0.03 19.32 -2.94
C ILE A 304 -0.17 19.58 -4.45
N ALA A 305 0.22 20.76 -4.94
CA ALA A 305 0.14 21.10 -6.36
C ALA A 305 1.03 20.20 -7.24
N SER A 306 2.25 19.86 -6.80
CA SER A 306 3.12 18.96 -7.56
C SER A 306 2.58 17.53 -7.65
N CYS A 307 1.85 17.06 -6.62
CA CYS A 307 1.24 15.73 -6.63
C CYS A 307 0.02 15.63 -7.56
N SER A 308 -0.68 16.74 -7.84
CA SER A 308 -1.88 16.75 -8.69
C SER A 308 -1.55 16.80 -10.19
N THR A 309 -0.35 17.26 -10.56
CA THR A 309 0.11 17.32 -11.95
C THR A 309 0.67 16.01 -12.51
N GLU A 310 1.01 15.02 -11.68
CA GLU A 310 1.54 13.73 -12.18
C GLU A 310 0.45 12.73 -12.63
N GLU A 311 -0.83 13.03 -12.36
CA GLU A 311 -1.96 12.15 -12.70
C GLU A 311 -2.39 12.23 -14.18
N GLU A 312 -1.98 13.28 -14.91
CA GLU A 312 -2.39 13.50 -16.33
C GLU A 312 -1.42 12.91 -17.38
N MET A 313 -0.27 12.33 -17.01
CA MET A 313 0.77 11.97 -17.99
C MET A 313 1.00 10.46 -18.24
N ARG A 314 0.19 9.53 -17.69
CA ARG A 314 0.35 8.09 -18.04
C ARG A 314 -0.97 7.33 -18.11
N VAL A 315 -1.68 7.49 -19.22
CA VAL A 315 -2.42 6.38 -19.84
C VAL A 315 -1.90 6.24 -21.27
N PRO A 316 -0.97 5.32 -21.57
CA PRO A 316 -0.85 4.83 -22.93
C PRO A 316 -2.07 3.94 -23.17
N ALA A 317 -3.07 4.51 -23.84
CA ALA A 317 -4.09 3.72 -24.51
C ALA A 317 -3.39 2.91 -25.62
N ASN A 318 -3.03 1.68 -25.32
CA ASN A 318 -2.75 0.66 -26.33
C ASN A 318 -2.97 -0.72 -25.72
N VAL A 319 -4.24 -1.08 -25.58
CA VAL A 319 -4.65 -2.47 -25.66
C VAL A 319 -5.18 -2.64 -27.07
N GLU A 320 -4.34 -3.12 -27.98
CA GLU A 320 -4.79 -3.62 -29.28
C GLU A 320 -5.74 -4.78 -29.01
N GLU A 321 -7.01 -4.52 -29.31
CA GLU A 321 -8.10 -5.47 -29.33
C GLU A 321 -7.89 -6.41 -30.53
N THR A 322 -7.06 -7.44 -30.37
CA THR A 322 -7.05 -8.57 -31.32
C THR A 322 -8.26 -9.44 -31.07
N ALA A 323 -9.36 -9.13 -31.76
CA ALA A 323 -10.51 -9.99 -31.89
C ALA A 323 -10.09 -11.34 -32.51
N ILE A 324 -10.23 -12.43 -31.75
CA ILE A 324 -10.20 -13.79 -32.28
C ILE A 324 -11.64 -14.13 -32.70
N PRO A 325 -11.92 -14.41 -33.99
CA PRO A 325 -13.25 -14.81 -34.42
C PRO A 325 -13.44 -16.32 -34.24
N GLY A 326 -14.53 -16.69 -33.56
CA GLY A 326 -15.19 -17.97 -33.77
C GLY A 326 -14.84 -19.11 -32.80
N THR A 327 -15.57 -19.17 -31.69
CA THR A 327 -15.93 -20.48 -31.11
C THR A 327 -17.39 -20.45 -30.69
N VAL A 328 -18.15 -21.36 -31.28
CA VAL A 328 -19.56 -21.63 -31.06
C VAL A 328 -19.77 -21.99 -29.58
N VAL A 329 -20.44 -21.11 -28.83
CA VAL A 329 -20.91 -21.44 -27.49
C VAL A 329 -22.14 -22.32 -27.64
N ALA A 330 -21.94 -23.63 -27.44
CA ALA A 330 -23.03 -24.54 -27.17
C ALA A 330 -23.68 -24.14 -25.84
N ALA A 331 -24.91 -23.65 -25.93
CA ALA A 331 -25.80 -23.51 -24.79
C ALA A 331 -26.02 -24.89 -24.16
N GLY A 332 -25.81 -25.00 -22.85
CA GLY A 332 -26.00 -26.25 -22.14
C GLY A 332 -25.74 -26.16 -20.65
N LEU A 333 -26.77 -25.70 -19.93
CA LEU A 333 -27.21 -26.27 -18.64
C LEU A 333 -26.14 -26.46 -17.55
N PHE A 334 -26.06 -25.52 -16.60
CA PHE A 334 -26.13 -25.86 -15.18
C PHE A 334 -26.83 -24.73 -14.43
N ASN A 335 -28.10 -24.97 -14.15
CA ASN A 335 -28.93 -24.24 -13.22
C ASN A 335 -28.72 -24.89 -11.85
N ILE A 336 -28.03 -24.20 -10.92
CA ILE A 336 -28.13 -24.49 -9.49
C ILE A 336 -28.29 -23.13 -8.79
N SER A 337 -29.54 -22.88 -8.44
CA SER A 337 -29.98 -21.92 -7.42
C SER A 337 -29.49 -22.42 -6.05
N ASP A 338 -28.90 -21.55 -5.23
CA ASP A 338 -29.54 -21.07 -4.01
C ASP A 338 -28.60 -20.23 -3.11
N ASP A 339 -29.15 -19.06 -2.78
CA ASP A 339 -29.20 -18.37 -1.48
C ASP A 339 -27.97 -17.85 -0.71
N SER A 340 -28.11 -16.55 -0.40
CA SER A 340 -27.65 -15.82 0.79
C SER A 340 -26.15 -15.47 0.85
N ALA A 341 -25.69 -14.31 1.29
CA ALA A 341 -26.31 -13.23 2.03
C ALA A 341 -25.64 -11.90 1.67
N ILE A 342 -26.45 -10.85 1.61
CA ILE A 342 -26.06 -9.45 1.63
C ILE A 342 -25.41 -9.18 3.00
N VAL A 343 -24.15 -8.77 3.03
CA VAL A 343 -23.57 -8.11 4.20
C VAL A 343 -23.06 -6.73 3.78
N ASP A 344 -23.93 -5.78 4.07
CA ASP A 344 -23.71 -4.36 4.19
C ASP A 344 -22.83 -4.11 5.43
N VAL A 345 -21.65 -3.49 5.27
CA VAL A 345 -20.93 -2.87 6.40
C VAL A 345 -20.68 -1.43 6.02
N GLY A 346 -21.66 -0.63 6.40
CA GLY A 346 -21.60 0.82 6.45
C GLY A 346 -20.58 1.32 7.45
N VAL A 347 -19.89 2.37 6.98
CA VAL A 347 -19.39 3.55 7.68
C VAL A 347 -20.03 3.80 9.06
N ALA A 348 -19.19 3.86 10.10
CA ALA A 348 -19.39 4.67 11.30
C ALA A 348 -18.01 5.25 11.66
N GLY A 349 -17.80 6.54 11.93
CA GLY A 349 -18.71 7.50 12.54
C GLY A 349 -18.13 7.90 13.90
N LEU A 350 -17.63 9.13 13.98
CA LEU A 350 -16.96 9.80 15.10
C LEU A 350 -17.84 10.01 16.37
N SER A 351 -17.15 10.38 17.46
CA SER A 351 -17.62 10.93 18.78
C SER A 351 -17.95 9.86 19.84
N SER A 352 -17.67 10.02 21.15
CA SER A 352 -17.58 11.17 22.06
C SER A 352 -16.53 10.93 23.18
N VAL A 353 -15.71 11.92 23.56
CA VAL A 353 -15.80 12.68 24.84
C VAL A 353 -16.24 11.87 26.06
N ASP A 354 -15.33 11.69 27.02
CA ASP A 354 -15.63 11.84 28.45
C ASP A 354 -14.37 12.30 29.20
N THR A 355 -14.50 13.50 29.76
CA THR A 355 -13.70 14.04 30.87
C THR A 355 -14.29 13.50 32.17
N ASP A 356 -13.46 13.00 33.09
CA ASP A 356 -13.69 13.35 34.50
C ASP A 356 -12.45 13.24 35.40
N SER A 357 -12.49 14.09 36.41
CA SER A 357 -11.41 14.57 37.26
C SER A 357 -11.51 14.03 38.70
N LYS A 358 -10.39 14.14 39.44
CA LYS A 358 -10.14 14.03 40.90
C LYS A 358 -9.35 12.77 41.30
N GLY A 359 -8.25 12.81 42.05
CA GLY A 359 -7.54 13.92 42.71
C GLY A 359 -6.73 13.38 43.91
N ALA A 360 -5.46 13.80 44.02
CA ALA A 360 -4.64 13.99 45.24
C ALA A 360 -4.25 12.71 46.06
N ILE A 361 -3.12 12.55 46.79
CA ILE A 361 -2.17 13.42 47.53
C ILE A 361 -0.83 12.62 47.75
N GLY A 362 0.31 13.32 47.85
CA GLY A 362 1.41 13.03 48.83
C GLY A 362 2.62 12.25 48.30
N SER A 363 3.74 12.90 47.92
CA SER A 363 4.86 13.39 48.77
C SER A 363 5.66 12.30 49.50
N ALA A 364 6.91 12.06 49.09
CA ALA A 364 8.12 12.24 49.90
C ALA A 364 9.39 11.77 49.16
N HIS A 365 10.41 12.62 49.25
CA HIS A 365 11.86 12.45 48.98
C HIS A 365 12.48 11.20 49.66
N PRO A 366 13.75 10.80 49.39
CA PRO A 366 14.93 11.59 48.95
C PRO A 366 15.26 11.56 47.47
#